data_AF-A0A1Q9NKB9-F1
#
_entry.id   AF-A0A1Q9NKB9-F1
#
_cell.length_a   1.000
_cell.length_b   1.000
_cell.length_c   1.000
_cell.angle_alpha   90.00
_cell.angle_beta   90.00
_cell.angle_gamma   90.00
#
_symmetry.space_group_name_H-M   'P 1'
#
loop_
_entity.id
_entity.type
_entity.pdbx_description
1 polymer ?
#
loop_
_entity_poly.entity_id
_entity_poly.type
_entity_poly.pdbx_seq_one_letter_code
_entity_poly.pdbx_strand_id
1 'polypeptide(L)'
;MSHTHQDKEIAERIKGLIETSGAKANLLTYEVDPSQTIIEKVKNGIKKCDLGIILWTKNSEKKEWIIQEAGALAITEKPIIVLMESSINPPGAMLEGIHYVRFGDIEGMKSLVEWLKQRVQNEELWKIILILGGGLFLIWYLFSK
;
A
#
# COMPACT_ATOMS: atom_id res chain seq x y z
N MET A 1 4.83 -2.18 -0.96
CA MET A 1 4.93 -3.06 0.22
C MET A 1 6.37 -3.09 0.69
N SER A 2 6.60 -2.63 1.92
CA SER A 2 7.87 -2.69 2.64
C SER A 2 8.08 -4.11 3.21
N HIS A 3 9.23 -4.74 2.96
CA HIS A 3 9.51 -6.12 3.36
C HIS A 3 11.01 -6.42 3.32
N THR A 4 11.54 -7.27 4.20
CA THR A 4 12.96 -7.62 4.17
C THR A 4 13.27 -8.58 3.03
N HIS A 5 14.55 -8.68 2.64
CA HIS A 5 14.96 -9.67 1.63
C HIS A 5 14.61 -11.10 2.05
N GLN A 6 14.71 -11.40 3.35
CA GLN A 6 14.33 -12.69 3.94
C GLN A 6 12.82 -12.94 3.86
N ASP A 7 12.01 -11.90 3.77
CA ASP A 7 10.55 -12.01 3.66
C ASP A 7 10.05 -11.95 2.22
N LYS A 8 10.96 -11.97 1.22
CA LYS A 8 10.58 -11.82 -0.21
C LYS A 8 9.53 -12.82 -0.65
N GLU A 9 9.65 -14.09 -0.26
CA GLU A 9 8.68 -15.12 -0.64
C GLU A 9 7.29 -14.82 -0.04
N ILE A 10 7.23 -14.43 1.23
CA ILE A 10 5.99 -14.05 1.90
C ILE A 10 5.39 -12.81 1.23
N ALA A 11 6.22 -11.81 0.92
CA ALA A 11 5.80 -10.58 0.26
C ALA A 11 5.20 -10.85 -1.14
N GLU A 12 5.80 -11.73 -1.94
CA GLU A 12 5.26 -12.13 -3.25
C GLU A 12 3.92 -12.87 -3.13
N ARG A 13 3.78 -13.76 -2.14
CA ARG A 13 2.49 -14.45 -1.89
C ARG A 13 1.39 -13.47 -1.50
N ILE A 14 1.69 -12.53 -0.60
CA ILE A 14 0.74 -11.51 -0.17
C ILE A 14 0.41 -10.56 -1.33
N LYS A 15 1.40 -10.18 -2.13
CA LYS A 15 1.17 -9.41 -3.36
C LYS A 15 0.17 -10.11 -4.26
N GLY A 16 0.36 -11.39 -4.56
CA GLY A 16 -0.58 -12.17 -5.38
C GLY A 16 -2.00 -12.16 -4.81
N LEU A 17 -2.14 -12.31 -3.49
CA LEU A 17 -3.44 -12.22 -2.82
C LEU A 17 -4.07 -10.83 -2.96
N ILE A 18 -3.30 -9.77 -2.75
CA ILE A 18 -3.79 -8.38 -2.92
C ILE A 18 -4.23 -8.14 -4.36
N GLU A 19 -3.49 -8.62 -5.35
CA GLU A 19 -3.80 -8.41 -6.76
C GLU A 19 -5.11 -9.09 -7.18
N THR A 20 -5.59 -10.10 -6.44
CA THR A 20 -6.93 -10.69 -6.66
C THR A 20 -8.08 -9.70 -6.40
N SER A 21 -7.83 -8.62 -5.64
CA SER A 21 -8.80 -7.54 -5.43
C SER A 21 -8.93 -6.58 -6.62
N GLY A 22 -8.04 -6.68 -7.61
CA GLY A 22 -7.88 -5.71 -8.70
C GLY A 22 -6.90 -4.57 -8.38
N ALA A 23 -6.39 -4.49 -7.15
CA ALA A 23 -5.33 -3.55 -6.79
C ALA A 23 -3.99 -3.93 -7.45
N LYS A 24 -3.12 -2.95 -7.68
CA LYS A 24 -1.74 -3.19 -8.12
C LYS A 24 -0.80 -3.13 -6.92
N ALA A 25 -0.03 -4.19 -6.68
CA ALA A 25 0.89 -4.24 -5.56
C ALA A 25 2.35 -4.28 -6.03
N ASN A 26 3.12 -3.26 -5.62
CA ASN A 26 4.55 -3.21 -5.88
C ASN A 26 5.34 -3.55 -4.62
N LEU A 27 6.32 -4.43 -4.74
CA LEU A 27 7.29 -4.71 -3.68
C LEU A 27 8.38 -3.65 -3.72
N LEU A 28 8.68 -3.06 -2.56
CA LEU A 28 9.79 -2.13 -2.44
C LEU A 28 11.08 -2.95 -2.30
N THR A 29 11.90 -2.97 -3.34
CA THR A 29 13.19 -3.68 -3.32
C THR A 29 14.35 -2.72 -3.14
N TYR A 30 15.40 -3.18 -2.46
CA TYR A 30 16.62 -2.42 -2.21
C TYR A 30 17.63 -2.43 -3.36
N GLU A 31 17.34 -3.18 -4.42
CA GLU A 31 18.11 -3.16 -5.66
C GLU A 31 17.89 -1.82 -6.38
N VAL A 32 18.89 -0.95 -6.38
CA VAL A 32 18.84 0.36 -7.04
C VAL A 32 19.71 0.36 -8.28
N ASP A 33 19.25 1.09 -9.30
CA ASP A 33 20.11 1.48 -10.40
C ASP A 33 21.27 2.34 -9.85
N PRO A 34 22.51 2.18 -10.33
CA PRO A 34 23.65 2.98 -9.87
C PRO A 34 23.45 4.51 -9.97
N SER A 35 22.52 4.97 -10.81
CA SER A 35 22.14 6.38 -10.96
C SER A 35 21.13 6.88 -9.92
N GLN A 36 20.59 6.02 -9.06
CA GLN A 36 19.56 6.35 -8.07
C GLN A 36 19.99 6.03 -6.65
N THR A 37 19.62 6.89 -5.71
CA THR A 37 19.74 6.54 -4.29
C THR A 37 18.57 5.68 -3.83
N ILE A 38 18.82 4.81 -2.84
CA ILE A 38 17.77 4.03 -2.16
C ILE A 38 16.69 4.97 -1.61
N ILE A 39 17.10 6.10 -1.04
CA ILE A 39 16.20 7.11 -0.47
C ILE A 39 15.25 7.66 -1.53
N GLU A 40 15.75 7.99 -2.73
CA GLU A 40 14.91 8.48 -3.83
C GLU A 40 13.95 7.42 -4.33
N LYS A 41 14.40 6.17 -4.46
CA LYS A 41 13.54 5.04 -4.86
C LYS A 41 12.40 4.83 -3.86
N VAL A 42 12.71 4.80 -2.56
CA VAL A 42 11.72 4.68 -1.48
C VAL A 42 10.74 5.86 -1.51
N LYS A 43 11.24 7.10 -1.57
CA LYS A 43 10.39 8.31 -1.66
C LYS A 43 9.48 8.27 -2.88
N ASN A 44 9.98 7.85 -4.04
CA ASN A 44 9.19 7.73 -5.27
C ASN A 44 8.14 6.63 -5.16
N GLY A 45 8.47 5.49 -4.53
CA GLY A 45 7.51 4.42 -4.25
C GLY A 45 6.37 4.89 -3.34
N ILE A 46 6.72 5.57 -2.25
CA ILE A 46 5.75 6.15 -1.30
C ILE A 46 4.88 7.22 -1.99
N LYS A 47 5.48 8.10 -2.81
CA LYS A 47 4.72 9.12 -3.56
C LYS A 47 3.70 8.53 -4.53
N LYS A 48 4.03 7.40 -5.16
CA LYS A 48 3.19 6.77 -6.20
C LYS A 48 2.15 5.79 -5.68
N CYS A 49 2.21 5.36 -4.42
CA CYS A 49 1.23 4.40 -3.89
C CYS A 49 0.02 5.11 -3.26
N ASP A 50 -1.12 4.44 -3.21
CA ASP A 50 -2.33 4.94 -2.53
C ASP A 50 -2.50 4.34 -1.13
N LEU A 51 -1.72 3.30 -0.83
CA LEU A 51 -1.71 2.54 0.42
C LEU A 51 -0.29 2.06 0.72
N GLY A 52 0.18 2.31 1.94
CA GLY A 52 1.39 1.69 2.49
C GLY A 52 1.06 0.33 3.10
N ILE A 53 1.83 -0.70 2.76
CA ILE A 53 1.78 -2.00 3.44
C ILE A 53 3.16 -2.31 3.98
N ILE A 54 3.24 -2.57 5.27
CA ILE A 54 4.48 -2.93 5.98
C ILE A 54 4.38 -4.40 6.39
N LEU A 55 5.35 -5.21 5.97
CA LEU A 55 5.48 -6.59 6.40
C LEU A 55 6.30 -6.64 7.68
N TRP A 56 5.62 -6.84 8.81
CA TRP A 56 6.22 -6.98 10.13
C TRP A 56 6.41 -8.46 10.44
N THR A 57 7.65 -8.94 10.46
CA THR A 57 8.03 -10.32 10.72
C THR A 57 9.16 -10.33 11.74
N LYS A 58 9.52 -11.51 12.24
CA LYS A 58 10.72 -11.67 13.06
C LYS A 58 12.00 -11.18 12.36
N ASN A 59 12.05 -11.26 11.03
CA ASN A 59 13.20 -10.77 10.26
C ASN A 59 13.24 -9.24 10.17
N SER A 60 12.08 -8.58 10.27
CA SER A 60 11.91 -7.15 10.04
C SER A 60 11.82 -6.32 11.34
N GLU A 61 11.43 -6.93 12.47
CA GLU A 61 11.12 -6.23 13.72
C GLU A 61 12.29 -5.39 14.32
N LYS A 62 13.54 -5.75 13.98
CA LYS A 62 14.76 -5.06 14.47
C LYS A 62 15.53 -4.34 13.36
N LYS A 63 14.97 -4.24 12.16
CA LYS A 63 15.68 -3.66 11.03
C LYS A 63 15.45 -2.16 11.00
N GLU A 64 16.53 -1.41 11.19
CA GLU A 64 16.52 0.06 11.21
C GLU A 64 15.87 0.66 9.97
N TRP A 65 16.07 0.06 8.79
CA TRP A 65 15.48 0.57 7.56
C TRP A 65 13.95 0.35 7.49
N ILE A 66 13.39 -0.73 8.08
CA ILE A 66 11.93 -0.93 8.14
C ILE A 66 11.33 0.19 8.99
N ILE A 67 12.00 0.52 10.10
CA ILE A 67 11.62 1.62 10.99
C ILE A 67 11.67 2.94 10.20
N GLN A 68 12.73 3.21 9.43
CA GLN A 68 12.81 4.41 8.60
C GLN A 68 11.71 4.48 7.53
N GLU A 69 11.40 3.37 6.85
CA GLU A 69 10.31 3.30 5.87
C GLU A 69 8.93 3.48 6.50
N ALA A 70 8.71 2.84 7.64
CA ALA A 70 7.52 3.01 8.45
C ALA A 70 7.33 4.48 8.84
N GLY A 71 8.41 5.16 9.22
CA GLY A 71 8.39 6.57 9.61
C GLY A 71 8.11 7.48 8.41
N ALA A 72 8.76 7.19 7.28
CA ALA A 72 8.55 7.90 6.03
C ALA A 72 7.12 7.73 5.51
N LEU A 73 6.50 6.56 5.70
CA LEU A 73 5.09 6.33 5.39
C LEU A 73 4.17 7.04 6.39
N ALA A 74 4.47 6.99 7.70
CA ALA A 74 3.64 7.57 8.75
C ALA A 74 3.50 9.10 8.65
N ILE A 75 4.52 9.78 8.12
CA ILE A 75 4.44 11.22 7.82
C ILE A 75 3.66 11.54 6.55
N THR A 76 3.26 10.53 5.77
CA THR A 76 2.33 10.73 4.66
C THR A 76 0.90 10.62 5.16
N GLU A 77 -0.02 11.43 4.62
CA GLU A 77 -1.47 11.32 4.90
C GLU A 77 -2.11 10.08 4.25
N LYS A 78 -1.29 9.12 3.77
CA LYS A 78 -1.76 7.92 3.10
C LYS A 78 -2.02 6.82 4.13
N PRO A 79 -3.06 6.00 3.93
CA PRO A 79 -3.33 4.90 4.84
C PRO A 79 -2.15 3.92 4.87
N ILE A 80 -1.93 3.32 6.05
CA ILE A 80 -0.91 2.30 6.29
C ILE A 80 -1.57 1.09 6.93
N ILE A 81 -1.22 -0.09 6.44
CA ILE A 81 -1.61 -1.37 7.03
C ILE A 81 -0.36 -2.18 7.34
N VAL A 82 -0.29 -2.72 8.55
CA VAL A 82 0.79 -3.62 8.95
C VAL A 82 0.32 -5.06 8.82
N LEU A 83 1.02 -5.86 8.04
CA LEU A 83 0.80 -7.30 7.97
C LEU A 83 1.83 -7.99 8.83
N MET A 84 1.37 -8.62 9.90
CA MET A 84 2.22 -9.01 11.02
C MET A 84 2.27 -10.52 11.23
N GLU A 85 3.45 -11.07 11.44
CA GLU A 85 3.61 -12.46 11.88
C GLU A 85 2.91 -12.71 13.23
N SER A 86 2.22 -13.84 13.40
CA SER A 86 1.33 -14.03 14.56
C SER A 86 2.08 -14.02 15.90
N SER A 87 3.35 -14.45 15.90
CA SER A 87 4.20 -14.69 17.07
C SER A 87 5.02 -13.47 17.52
N ILE A 88 4.91 -12.33 16.82
CA ILE A 88 5.68 -11.14 17.17
C ILE A 88 4.80 -10.06 17.80
N ASN A 89 5.45 -9.26 18.65
CA ASN A 89 4.82 -8.10 19.25
C ASN A 89 4.66 -7.01 18.19
N PRO A 90 3.60 -6.20 18.29
CA PRO A 90 3.49 -5.00 17.48
C PRO A 90 4.75 -4.15 17.62
N PRO A 91 5.16 -3.47 16.53
CA PRO A 91 6.12 -2.38 16.62
C PRO A 91 5.67 -1.42 17.72
N GLY A 92 6.61 -0.91 18.53
CA GLY A 92 6.31 -0.03 19.67
C GLY A 92 5.63 1.30 19.27
N ALA A 93 5.82 2.35 20.07
CA ALA A 93 5.15 3.67 19.93
C ALA A 93 5.07 4.25 18.50
N MET A 94 5.99 3.86 17.61
CA MET A 94 6.03 4.30 16.23
C MET A 94 4.87 3.84 15.33
N LEU A 95 4.31 2.66 15.59
CA LEU A 95 3.16 2.15 14.83
C LEU A 95 1.92 2.02 15.72
N GLU A 96 1.91 2.75 16.83
CA GLU A 96 0.77 2.87 17.72
C GLU A 96 -0.42 3.51 16.98
N GLY A 97 -1.61 2.92 17.13
CA GLY A 97 -2.82 3.35 16.43
C GLY A 97 -2.91 2.94 14.95
N ILE A 98 -1.91 2.28 14.39
CA ILE A 98 -1.97 1.77 13.01
C ILE A 98 -2.64 0.40 12.98
N HIS A 99 -3.56 0.23 12.02
CA HIS A 99 -4.27 -1.02 11.83
C HIS A 99 -3.32 -2.13 11.38
N TYR A 100 -3.40 -3.29 12.05
CA TYR A 100 -2.61 -4.47 11.70
C TYR A 100 -3.50 -5.70 11.47
N VAL A 101 -3.05 -6.58 10.56
CA VAL A 101 -3.64 -7.89 10.30
C VAL A 101 -2.58 -8.94 10.55
N ARG A 102 -2.89 -9.97 11.35
CA ARG A 102 -1.94 -11.03 11.65
C ARG A 102 -1.95 -12.11 10.56
N PHE A 103 -0.80 -12.74 10.32
CA PHE A 103 -0.75 -13.94 9.48
C PHE A 103 -1.60 -15.03 10.13
N GLY A 104 -2.30 -15.79 9.29
CA GLY A 104 -3.25 -16.81 9.75
C GLY A 104 -4.60 -16.26 10.22
N ASP A 105 -4.77 -14.94 10.37
CA ASP A 105 -6.08 -14.33 10.54
C ASP A 105 -6.79 -14.30 9.17
N ILE A 106 -7.49 -15.39 8.87
CA ILE A 106 -8.20 -15.58 7.60
C ILE A 106 -9.25 -14.48 7.41
N GLU A 107 -9.98 -14.14 8.47
CA GLU A 107 -11.05 -13.14 8.39
C GLU A 107 -10.49 -11.73 8.22
N GLY A 108 -9.40 -11.40 8.93
CA GLY A 108 -8.69 -10.14 8.74
C GLY A 108 -8.13 -9.97 7.33
N MET A 109 -7.51 -11.02 6.77
CA MET A 109 -7.00 -10.99 5.39
C MET A 109 -8.13 -10.91 4.36
N LYS A 110 -9.24 -11.61 4.58
CA LYS A 110 -10.43 -11.51 3.73
C LYS A 110 -11.02 -10.10 3.76
N SER A 111 -11.18 -9.54 4.95
CA SER A 111 -11.66 -8.16 5.15
C SER A 111 -10.76 -7.14 4.45
N LEU A 112 -9.45 -7.32 4.51
CA LEU A 112 -8.49 -6.50 3.78
C LEU A 112 -8.69 -6.57 2.26
N VAL A 113 -8.80 -7.78 1.70
CA VAL A 113 -8.99 -7.99 0.26
C VAL A 113 -10.34 -7.40 -0.20
N GLU A 114 -11.40 -7.57 0.57
CA GLU A 114 -12.72 -6.99 0.28
C GLU A 114 -12.69 -5.46 0.34
N TRP A 115 -12.04 -4.89 1.35
CA TRP A 115 -11.86 -3.44 1.47
C TRP A 115 -11.07 -2.86 0.28
N LEU A 116 -9.99 -3.53 -0.13
CA LEU A 116 -9.22 -3.14 -1.32
C LEU A 116 -10.07 -3.18 -2.59
N LYS A 117 -10.87 -4.24 -2.76
CA LYS A 117 -11.76 -4.40 -3.91
C LYS A 117 -12.77 -3.27 -3.99
N GLN A 118 -13.40 -2.90 -2.88
CA GLN A 118 -14.33 -1.77 -2.82
C GLN A 118 -13.63 -0.45 -3.17
N ARG A 119 -12.41 -0.23 -2.68
CA ARG A 119 -11.63 0.98 -2.97
C ARG A 119 -11.31 1.10 -4.47
N VAL A 120 -10.85 0.02 -5.09
CA VAL A 120 -10.57 -0.02 -6.54
C VAL A 120 -11.83 0.27 -7.36
N GLN A 121 -12.95 -0.35 -7.02
CA GLN A 121 -14.23 -0.12 -7.71
C GLN A 121 -14.70 1.34 -7.58
N ASN A 122 -14.58 1.92 -6.39
CA ASN A 122 -14.96 3.32 -6.17
C ASN A 122 -14.10 4.29 -6.99
N GLU A 123 -12.79 4.07 -7.08
CA GLU A 123 -11.93 4.92 -7.91
C GLU A 123 -12.27 4.83 -9.41
N GLU A 124 -12.59 3.64 -9.91
CA GLU A 124 -13.03 3.45 -11.30
C GLU A 124 -14.38 4.14 -11.57
N LEU A 125 -15.34 4.05 -10.64
CA LEU A 125 -16.63 4.75 -10.74
C LEU A 125 -16.44 6.27 -10.79
N TRP A 126 -15.58 6.85 -9.95
CA TRP A 126 -15.31 8.29 -9.95
C TRP A 126 -14.70 8.78 -11.26
N LYS A 127 -13.79 8.00 -11.86
CA LYS A 127 -13.24 8.32 -13.19
C LYS A 127 -14.32 8.38 -14.26
N ILE A 128 -15.26 7.43 -14.26
CA ILE A 128 -16.39 7.41 -15.21
C ILE A 128 -17.29 8.63 -15.02
N ILE A 129 -17.65 8.95 -13.77
CA ILE A 129 -18.49 10.11 -13.46
C ILE A 129 -17.84 11.41 -13.92
N LEU A 130 -16.53 11.58 -13.71
CA LEU A 130 -15.79 12.76 -14.17
C LEU A 130 -15.79 12.89 -15.70
N ILE A 131 -15.60 11.78 -16.42
CA ILE A 131 -15.63 11.78 -17.89
C ILE A 131 -17.03 12.16 -18.40
N LEU A 132 -18.08 11.55 -17.84
CA LEU A 132 -19.46 11.85 -18.24
C LEU A 132 -19.86 13.28 -17.89
N GLY A 133 -19.52 13.76 -16.69
CA GLY A 133 -19.78 15.13 -16.25
C GLY A 133 -19.05 16.16 -17.09
N GLY A 134 -17.78 15.93 -17.42
CA GLY A 134 -17.01 16.78 -18.33
C GLY A 134 -17.58 16.82 -19.75
N GLY A 135 -18.03 15.67 -20.26
CA GLY A 135 -18.71 15.58 -21.55
C GLY A 135 -20.03 16.34 -21.59
N LEU A 136 -20.88 16.18 -20.56
CA LEU A 136 -22.13 16.93 -20.43
C LEU A 136 -21.90 18.44 -20.31
N PHE A 137 -20.87 18.86 -19.57
CA PHE A 137 -20.49 20.28 -19.46
C PHE A 137 -20.05 20.87 -20.81
N LEU A 138 -19.23 20.14 -21.58
CA LEU A 138 -18.80 20.56 -22.92
C LEU A 138 -19.97 20.69 -23.90
N ILE A 139 -20.91 19.74 -23.88
CA ILE A 139 -22.14 19.80 -24.70
C ILE A 139 -22.95 21.04 -24.31
N TRP A 140 -23.22 21.24 -23.03
CA TRP A 140 -23.97 22.42 -22.56
C TRP A 140 -23.30 23.73 -23.01
N TYR A 141 -21.98 23.86 -22.84
CA TYR A 141 -21.23 25.06 -23.24
C TYR A 141 -21.30 25.36 -24.75
N LEU A 142 -21.32 24.32 -25.60
CA LEU A 142 -21.44 24.48 -27.05
C LEU A 142 -22.84 24.90 -27.51
N PHE A 143 -23.89 24.52 -26.79
CA PHE A 143 -25.28 24.87 -27.09
C PHE A 143 -25.80 26.12 -26.35
N SER A 144 -25.04 26.63 -25.39
CA SER A 144 -25.34 27.87 -24.66
C SER A 144 -24.70 29.13 -25.29
N LYS A 145 -24.09 29.00 -26.48
CA LYS A 145 -23.59 30.11 -27.32
C LYS A 145 -24.53 30.32 -28.50
#